data_AF-A0A349IK79-F1
#
_entry.id   AF-A0A349IK79-F1
#
_cell.length_a   1.000
_cell.length_b   1.000
_cell.length_c   1.000
_cell.angle_alpha   90.00
_cell.angle_beta   90.00
_cell.angle_gamma   90.00
#
_symmetry.space_group_name_H-M   'P 1'
#
loop_
_entity.id
_entity.type
_entity.pdbx_description
1 polymer ?
#
loop_
_entity_poly.entity_id
_entity_poly.type
_entity_poly.pdbx_seq_one_letter_code
_entity_poly.pdbx_strand_id
1 'polypeptide(L)'
;RDNIIEVTLDYLSAGIDPDKTNICIQSAIPALHALTFYYMNLVTTQRLSRNPTVKSEMKLRGFTGNDVDNDNEQGLPAGFFTYPVSQAADITAFKATTVPAGEDQMPMVEQTREIAHRFNTIYNCDVLVEPDILIPDVSAQRRLPGLDGKAKMSKSLGNCIYLSDDEKTVKQKVMSMYTDPTHINIADPGHVEGNMVFTYLDAFLRDDSQFADYLPDYQNLDEMKEHYQKGGLGDMKCKKFLLKVMEEMLQPIRVERAKWSANIGDVFDILKAGTDHAVKVTNATLSECREAMKINYFDDKASMVADWEAWEKESHSEA
;
A
#
# COMPACT_ATOMS: atom_id res chain seq x y z
N ARG A 1 4.91 -4.76 16.65
CA ARG A 1 6.37 -4.94 16.52
C ARG A 1 6.67 -6.16 15.67
N ASP A 2 6.11 -7.32 16.01
CA ASP A 2 6.32 -8.59 15.28
C ASP A 2 5.91 -8.53 13.80
N ASN A 3 4.83 -7.80 13.49
CA ASN A 3 4.40 -7.57 12.11
C ASN A 3 5.47 -6.92 11.20
N ILE A 4 6.44 -6.19 11.76
CA ILE A 4 7.54 -5.61 10.96
C ILE A 4 8.33 -6.76 10.33
N ILE A 5 8.69 -7.75 11.14
CA ILE A 5 9.46 -8.91 10.70
C ILE A 5 8.63 -9.79 9.77
N GLU A 6 7.37 -10.06 10.10
CA GLU A 6 6.49 -10.85 9.22
C GLU A 6 6.37 -10.25 7.81
N VAL A 7 6.21 -8.94 7.71
CA VAL A 7 6.10 -8.21 6.43
C VAL A 7 7.44 -8.21 5.69
N THR A 8 8.56 -7.98 6.37
CA THR A 8 9.88 -8.04 5.71
C THR A 8 10.17 -9.44 5.19
N LEU A 9 9.83 -10.48 5.95
CA LEU A 9 9.93 -11.86 5.47
C LEU A 9 9.03 -12.08 4.24
N ASP A 10 7.81 -11.54 4.22
CA ASP A 10 6.91 -11.64 3.05
C ASP A 10 7.53 -10.94 1.83
N TYR A 11 8.10 -9.74 2.00
CA TYR A 11 8.78 -9.00 0.94
C TYR A 11 9.97 -9.78 0.35
N LEU A 12 10.90 -10.20 1.21
CA LEU A 12 12.10 -10.90 0.78
C LEU A 12 11.76 -12.26 0.13
N SER A 13 10.81 -12.99 0.71
CA SER A 13 10.38 -14.29 0.15
C SER A 13 9.59 -14.18 -1.15
N ALA A 14 8.89 -13.07 -1.37
CA ALA A 14 8.25 -12.75 -2.65
C ALA A 14 9.23 -12.25 -3.72
N GLY A 15 10.51 -12.09 -3.38
CA GLY A 15 11.58 -11.70 -4.32
C GLY A 15 11.91 -10.21 -4.34
N ILE A 16 11.48 -9.42 -3.36
CA ILE A 16 12.00 -8.05 -3.20
C ILE A 16 13.47 -8.13 -2.85
N ASP A 17 14.29 -7.65 -3.78
CA ASP A 17 15.75 -7.65 -3.67
C ASP A 17 16.22 -6.45 -2.84
N PRO A 18 16.80 -6.67 -1.64
CA PRO A 18 17.26 -5.58 -0.76
C PRO A 18 18.46 -4.82 -1.32
N ASP A 19 19.19 -5.37 -2.29
CA ASP A 19 20.28 -4.65 -2.96
C ASP A 19 19.76 -3.62 -3.98
N LYS A 20 18.48 -3.74 -4.36
CA LYS A 20 17.78 -2.81 -5.27
C LYS A 20 16.72 -1.97 -4.58
N THR A 21 16.25 -2.40 -3.41
CA THR A 21 15.10 -1.82 -2.71
C THR A 21 15.46 -1.44 -1.28
N ASN A 22 15.15 -0.20 -0.90
CA ASN A 22 15.29 0.24 0.49
C ASN A 22 14.02 -0.10 1.29
N ILE A 23 14.12 -1.09 2.18
CA ILE A 23 13.06 -1.42 3.15
C ILE A 23 13.37 -0.68 4.46
N CYS A 24 12.47 0.17 4.92
CA CYS A 24 12.71 1.02 6.10
C CYS A 24 11.53 1.01 7.08
N ILE A 25 11.83 1.39 8.33
CA ILE A 25 10.84 1.49 9.41
C ILE A 25 10.46 2.96 9.59
N GLN A 26 9.23 3.32 9.21
CA GLN A 26 8.72 4.70 9.24
C GLN A 26 8.97 5.42 10.60
N SER A 27 8.64 4.75 11.71
CA SER A 27 8.77 5.36 13.05
C SER A 27 10.22 5.65 13.47
N ALA A 28 11.20 5.06 12.79
CA ALA A 28 12.62 5.31 13.02
C ALA A 28 13.18 6.46 12.17
N ILE A 29 12.33 7.18 11.42
CA ILE A 29 12.72 8.28 10.54
C ILE A 29 12.19 9.61 11.11
N PRO A 30 13.01 10.38 11.87
CA PRO A 30 12.54 11.58 12.55
C PRO A 30 12.01 12.67 11.60
N ALA A 31 12.59 12.76 10.40
CA ALA A 31 12.21 13.77 9.42
C ALA A 31 10.72 13.72 9.03
N LEU A 32 10.14 12.52 8.96
CA LEU A 32 8.74 12.32 8.59
C LEU A 32 7.80 13.00 9.61
N HIS A 33 8.15 12.94 10.89
CA HIS A 33 7.37 13.55 11.97
C HIS A 33 7.43 15.08 11.91
N ALA A 34 8.62 15.64 11.64
CA ALA A 34 8.80 17.08 11.49
C ALA A 34 8.05 17.63 10.26
N LEU A 35 8.20 16.97 9.11
CA LEU A 35 7.51 17.35 7.88
C LEU A 35 5.99 17.23 8.02
N THR A 36 5.50 16.16 8.64
CA THR A 36 4.07 16.01 8.96
C THR A 36 3.55 17.20 9.75
N PHE A 37 4.29 17.63 10.78
CA PHE A 37 3.91 18.79 11.59
C PHE A 37 3.88 20.09 10.78
N TYR A 38 4.88 20.32 9.92
CA TYR A 38 4.88 21.50 9.05
C TYR A 38 3.69 21.47 8.09
N TYR A 39 3.40 20.32 7.47
CA TYR A 39 2.33 20.16 6.51
C TYR A 39 0.93 20.28 7.12
N MET A 40 0.76 20.03 8.41
CA MET A 40 -0.52 20.30 9.09
C MET A 40 -0.94 21.78 9.02
N ASN A 41 0.00 22.71 8.79
CA ASN A 41 -0.31 24.13 8.58
C ASN A 41 -0.70 24.46 7.13
N LEU A 42 -0.55 23.50 6.20
CA LEU A 42 -0.82 23.67 4.77
C LEU A 42 -2.17 23.11 4.34
N VAL A 43 -2.81 22.32 5.20
CA VAL A 43 -4.11 21.71 4.91
C VAL A 43 -5.13 22.09 5.98
N THR A 44 -6.39 22.26 5.57
CA THR A 44 -7.47 22.55 6.51
C THR A 44 -8.16 21.28 6.96
N THR A 45 -8.74 21.30 8.15
CA THR A 45 -9.60 20.22 8.66
C THR A 45 -10.78 19.94 7.71
N GLN A 46 -11.31 20.96 7.05
CA GLN A 46 -12.39 20.81 6.05
C GLN A 46 -11.94 20.08 4.78
N ARG A 47 -10.67 20.24 4.36
CA ARG A 47 -10.13 19.47 3.23
C ARG A 47 -9.94 18.01 3.62
N LEU A 48 -9.40 17.75 4.82
CA LEU A 48 -9.23 16.39 5.36
C LEU A 48 -10.56 15.66 5.53
N SER A 49 -11.57 16.33 6.09
CA SER A 49 -12.90 15.74 6.31
C SER A 49 -13.62 15.37 5.01
N ARG A 50 -13.22 15.93 3.87
CA ARG A 50 -13.78 15.64 2.54
C ARG A 50 -13.05 14.51 1.81
N ASN A 51 -11.92 14.03 2.32
CA ASN A 51 -11.19 12.92 1.72
C ASN A 51 -12.06 11.63 1.76
N PRO A 52 -12.47 11.06 0.62
CA PRO A 52 -13.41 9.94 0.58
C PRO A 52 -12.78 8.65 1.14
N THR A 53 -11.47 8.46 0.99
CA THR A 53 -10.72 7.33 1.57
C THR A 53 -10.80 7.37 3.08
N VAL A 54 -10.49 8.52 3.69
CA VAL A 54 -10.59 8.73 5.15
C VAL A 54 -12.01 8.45 5.63
N LYS A 55 -13.04 9.01 4.97
CA LYS A 55 -14.45 8.76 5.34
C LYS A 55 -14.81 7.28 5.31
N SER A 56 -14.38 6.57 4.26
CA SER A 56 -14.66 5.15 4.11
C SER A 56 -14.01 4.31 5.22
N GLU A 57 -12.76 4.63 5.58
CA GLU A 57 -12.06 3.94 6.66
C GLU A 57 -12.64 4.28 8.04
N MET A 58 -13.03 5.54 8.28
CA MET A 58 -13.71 5.93 9.52
C MET A 58 -14.97 5.09 9.75
N LYS A 59 -15.79 4.92 8.71
CA LYS A 59 -16.99 4.10 8.77
C LYS A 59 -16.67 2.63 9.04
N LEU A 60 -15.66 2.09 8.35
CA LEU A 60 -15.26 0.68 8.50
C LEU A 60 -14.74 0.37 9.92
N ARG A 61 -14.05 1.32 10.55
CA ARG A 61 -13.47 1.18 11.89
C ARG A 61 -14.44 1.56 13.01
N GLY A 62 -15.65 2.00 12.68
CA GLY A 62 -16.66 2.40 13.66
C GLY A 62 -16.39 3.76 14.33
N PHE A 63 -15.52 4.60 13.76
CA PHE A 63 -15.27 5.95 14.28
C PHE A 63 -16.39 6.94 13.99
N THR A 64 -17.39 6.54 13.20
CA THR A 64 -18.64 7.27 13.01
C THR A 64 -19.73 6.54 13.81
N GLY A 65 -20.22 7.16 14.89
CA GLY A 65 -21.37 6.63 15.64
C GLY A 65 -22.62 6.55 14.78
N ASN A 66 -23.52 5.62 15.10
CA ASN A 66 -24.87 5.55 14.52
C ASN A 66 -25.89 6.41 15.29
N ASP A 67 -25.50 7.04 16.40
CA ASP A 67 -26.38 7.83 17.26
C ASP A 67 -25.78 9.21 17.51
N VAL A 68 -26.61 10.24 17.31
CA VAL A 68 -26.25 11.67 17.21
C VAL A 68 -26.25 12.36 18.58
N ASP A 69 -26.42 11.61 19.67
CA ASP A 69 -26.71 12.21 20.99
C ASP A 69 -25.51 12.26 21.95
N ASN A 70 -24.31 11.80 21.55
CA ASN A 70 -23.12 11.89 22.39
C ASN A 70 -21.82 11.95 21.56
N ASP A 71 -21.37 13.16 21.19
CA ASP A 71 -20.14 13.44 20.44
C ASP A 71 -18.82 13.02 21.14
N ASN A 72 -18.89 12.29 22.28
CA ASN A 72 -17.74 12.00 23.16
C ASN A 72 -17.52 10.52 23.50
N GLU A 73 -18.26 9.53 22.99
CA GLU A 73 -18.09 8.15 23.50
C GLU A 73 -16.89 7.38 22.93
N GLN A 74 -16.37 7.72 21.75
CA GLN A 74 -15.09 7.17 21.26
C GLN A 74 -14.16 8.21 20.59
N GLY A 75 -14.72 9.28 19.99
CA GLY A 75 -13.95 10.33 19.31
C GLY A 75 -13.18 9.83 18.08
N LEU A 76 -12.93 10.71 17.11
CA LEU A 76 -12.03 10.40 16.00
C LEU A 76 -10.58 10.67 16.44
N PRO A 77 -9.67 9.67 16.45
CA PRO A 77 -8.28 9.93 16.81
C PRO A 77 -7.67 10.97 15.87
N ALA A 78 -7.10 12.04 16.41
CA ALA A 78 -6.54 13.13 15.62
C ALA A 78 -5.50 12.65 14.60
N GLY A 79 -4.59 11.75 15.02
CA GLY A 79 -3.59 11.15 14.13
C GLY A 79 -4.21 10.30 13.01
N PHE A 80 -5.36 9.67 13.26
CA PHE A 80 -6.11 9.00 12.19
C PHE A 80 -6.75 10.03 11.26
N PHE A 81 -7.36 11.08 11.78
CA PHE A 81 -7.92 12.13 10.93
C PHE A 81 -6.89 12.82 10.03
N THR A 82 -5.65 12.96 10.53
CA THR A 82 -4.55 13.62 9.82
C THR A 82 -3.58 12.65 9.14
N TYR A 83 -3.86 11.33 9.11
CA TYR A 83 -2.96 10.36 8.45
C TYR A 83 -2.62 10.71 6.99
N PRO A 84 -3.50 11.37 6.20
CA PRO A 84 -3.12 11.81 4.86
C PRO A 84 -1.97 12.81 4.81
N VAL A 85 -1.83 13.63 5.85
CA VAL A 85 -0.73 14.58 5.97
C VAL A 85 0.58 13.84 6.26
N SER A 86 0.53 12.81 7.12
CA SER A 86 1.72 11.98 7.36
C SER A 86 2.13 11.16 6.14
N GLN A 87 1.17 10.65 5.36
CA GLN A 87 1.51 9.97 4.10
C GLN A 87 2.06 10.92 3.04
N ALA A 88 1.57 12.16 2.99
CA ALA A 88 2.19 13.19 2.15
C ALA A 88 3.65 13.42 2.56
N ALA A 89 3.94 13.51 3.87
CA ALA A 89 5.30 13.62 4.39
C ALA A 89 6.15 12.39 4.05
N ASP A 90 5.62 11.17 4.13
CA ASP A 90 6.32 9.96 3.70
C ASP A 90 6.76 10.09 2.23
N ILE A 91 5.84 10.46 1.33
CA ILE A 91 6.11 10.53 -0.11
C ILE A 91 7.09 11.65 -0.45
N THR A 92 6.85 12.87 0.04
CA THR A 92 7.64 14.04 -0.34
C THR A 92 9.02 14.06 0.33
N ALA A 93 9.19 13.48 1.52
CA ALA A 93 10.50 13.39 2.17
C ALA A 93 11.51 12.57 1.36
N PHE A 94 11.04 11.57 0.62
CA PHE A 94 11.85 10.81 -0.33
C PHE A 94 11.92 11.42 -1.73
N LYS A 95 11.31 12.60 -1.94
CA LYS A 95 11.15 13.24 -3.26
C LYS A 95 10.61 12.26 -4.31
N ALA A 96 9.68 11.39 -3.91
CA ALA A 96 9.13 10.38 -4.80
C ALA A 96 8.36 11.03 -5.96
N THR A 97 8.67 10.61 -7.19
CA THR A 97 7.99 11.06 -8.41
C THR A 97 6.79 10.19 -8.75
N THR A 98 6.75 8.96 -8.24
CA THR A 98 5.76 7.96 -8.63
C THR A 98 5.38 7.09 -7.45
N VAL A 99 4.08 6.92 -7.22
CA VAL A 99 3.53 6.16 -6.09
C VAL A 99 2.60 5.06 -6.60
N PRO A 100 3.02 3.78 -6.57
CA PRO A 100 2.15 2.66 -6.88
C PRO A 100 1.06 2.51 -5.81
N ALA A 101 -0.21 2.64 -6.21
CA ALA A 101 -1.34 2.50 -5.29
C ALA A 101 -2.64 2.11 -6.01
N GLY A 102 -3.61 1.64 -5.23
CA GLY A 102 -4.97 1.38 -5.73
C GLY A 102 -5.73 2.67 -6.03
N GLU A 103 -6.78 2.59 -6.84
CA GLU A 103 -7.65 3.73 -7.17
C GLU A 103 -8.24 4.41 -5.92
N ASP A 104 -8.51 3.63 -4.87
CA ASP A 104 -8.98 4.16 -3.58
C ASP A 104 -7.97 5.07 -2.87
N GLN A 105 -6.72 5.10 -3.31
CA GLN A 105 -5.66 5.96 -2.79
C GLN A 105 -5.40 7.19 -3.69
N MET A 106 -6.07 7.32 -4.83
CA MET A 106 -5.96 8.52 -5.68
C MET A 106 -6.23 9.82 -4.92
N PRO A 107 -7.24 9.92 -4.03
CA PRO A 107 -7.47 11.13 -3.24
C PRO A 107 -6.31 11.47 -2.28
N MET A 108 -5.55 10.46 -1.86
CA MET A 108 -4.38 10.61 -0.99
C MET A 108 -3.18 11.17 -1.74
N VAL A 109 -2.91 10.64 -2.93
CA VAL A 109 -1.84 11.14 -3.80
C VAL A 109 -2.17 12.55 -4.26
N GLU A 110 -3.43 12.83 -4.62
CA GLU A 110 -3.87 14.19 -4.96
C GLU A 110 -3.64 15.17 -3.81
N GLN A 111 -4.01 14.79 -2.59
CA GLN A 111 -3.77 15.61 -1.40
C GLN A 111 -2.26 15.82 -1.13
N THR A 112 -1.42 14.84 -1.47
CA THR A 112 0.04 14.97 -1.40
C THR A 112 0.55 16.00 -2.40
N ARG A 113 0.06 15.98 -3.65
CA ARG A 113 0.38 16.97 -4.66
C ARG A 113 -0.04 18.38 -4.23
N GLU A 114 -1.26 18.54 -3.71
CA GLU A 114 -1.75 19.82 -3.19
C GLU A 114 -0.84 20.38 -2.08
N ILE A 115 -0.37 19.52 -1.16
CA ILE A 115 0.54 19.92 -0.07
C ILE A 115 1.90 20.33 -0.64
N ALA A 116 2.48 19.54 -1.54
CA ALA A 116 3.77 19.84 -2.18
C ALA A 116 3.71 21.18 -2.94
N HIS A 117 2.69 21.34 -3.78
CA HIS A 117 2.43 22.56 -4.54
C HIS A 117 2.29 23.79 -3.63
N ARG A 118 1.50 23.65 -2.56
CA ARG A 118 1.24 24.75 -1.62
C ARG A 118 2.49 25.12 -0.82
N PHE A 119 3.30 24.15 -0.41
CA PHE A 119 4.59 24.41 0.23
C PHE A 119 5.49 25.24 -0.69
N ASN A 120 5.71 24.76 -1.93
CA ASN A 120 6.56 25.42 -2.91
C ASN A 120 6.08 26.84 -3.22
N THR A 121 4.76 27.04 -3.32
CA THR A 121 4.15 28.35 -3.57
C THR A 121 4.31 29.32 -2.38
N ILE A 122 3.99 28.87 -1.15
CA ILE A 122 4.04 29.73 0.04
C ILE A 122 5.47 30.19 0.35
N TYR A 123 6.44 29.28 0.22
CA TYR A 123 7.83 29.56 0.53
C TYR A 123 8.65 29.99 -0.69
N ASN A 124 8.01 30.15 -1.86
CA ASN A 124 8.63 30.55 -3.12
C ASN A 124 9.90 29.75 -3.44
N CYS A 125 9.77 28.42 -3.49
CA CYS A 125 10.86 27.47 -3.68
C CYS A 125 10.45 26.30 -4.58
N ASP A 126 11.43 25.49 -4.99
CA ASP A 126 11.22 24.25 -5.75
C ASP A 126 11.91 23.08 -5.04
N VAL A 127 11.36 22.70 -3.88
CA VAL A 127 11.98 21.70 -2.99
C VAL A 127 11.22 20.38 -3.03
N LEU A 128 9.88 20.43 -2.98
CA LEU A 128 9.03 19.26 -2.94
C LEU A 128 8.57 18.86 -4.34
N VAL A 129 8.59 17.56 -4.60
CA VAL A 129 8.13 16.97 -5.86
C VAL A 129 6.64 16.65 -5.76
N GLU A 130 5.88 16.98 -6.80
CA GLU A 130 4.50 16.51 -6.96
C GLU A 130 4.51 15.08 -7.55
N PRO A 131 4.07 14.06 -6.80
CA PRO A 131 4.10 12.67 -7.27
C PRO A 131 2.95 12.37 -8.25
N ASP A 132 3.19 11.44 -9.18
CA ASP A 132 2.15 10.80 -9.97
C ASP A 132 1.74 9.46 -9.35
N ILE A 133 0.46 9.12 -9.44
CA ILE A 133 -0.02 7.79 -9.04
C ILE A 133 0.21 6.79 -10.17
N LEU A 134 0.73 5.61 -9.83
CA LEU A 134 0.83 4.48 -10.75
C LEU A 134 -0.29 3.47 -10.43
N ILE A 135 -1.29 3.40 -11.30
CA ILE A 135 -2.41 2.46 -11.21
C ILE A 135 -2.20 1.37 -12.28
N PRO A 136 -2.22 0.07 -11.92
CA PRO A 136 -2.11 -0.99 -12.92
C PRO A 136 -3.24 -0.93 -13.96
N ASP A 137 -2.90 -1.09 -15.24
CA ASP A 137 -3.89 -1.07 -16.33
C ASP A 137 -4.85 -2.27 -16.24
N VAL A 138 -4.35 -3.42 -15.80
CA VAL A 138 -5.12 -4.67 -15.70
C VAL A 138 -5.93 -4.69 -14.41
N SER A 139 -7.26 -4.80 -14.52
CA SER A 139 -8.19 -4.80 -13.38
C SER A 139 -7.90 -5.92 -12.36
N ALA A 140 -7.52 -7.11 -12.84
CA ALA A 140 -7.13 -8.25 -12.00
C ALA A 140 -5.88 -7.96 -11.12
N GLN A 141 -5.06 -6.98 -11.51
CA GLN A 141 -3.87 -6.54 -10.76
C GLN A 141 -4.18 -5.41 -9.76
N ARG A 142 -5.39 -4.84 -9.77
CA ARG A 142 -5.77 -3.75 -8.85
C ARG A 142 -6.25 -4.27 -7.51
N ARG A 143 -7.26 -5.15 -7.51
CA ARG A 143 -7.87 -5.66 -6.28
C ARG A 143 -8.33 -7.10 -6.47
N LEU A 144 -7.75 -7.99 -5.67
CA LEU A 144 -8.14 -9.39 -5.65
C LEU A 144 -9.34 -9.58 -4.70
N PRO A 145 -10.42 -10.25 -5.16
CA PRO A 145 -11.56 -10.54 -4.30
C PRO A 145 -11.24 -11.63 -3.27
N GLY A 146 -12.03 -11.67 -2.20
CA GLY A 146 -11.90 -12.71 -1.17
C GLY A 146 -12.40 -14.07 -1.67
N LEU A 147 -12.01 -15.13 -0.95
CA LEU A 147 -12.47 -16.50 -1.27
C LEU A 147 -14.00 -16.67 -1.24
N ASP A 148 -14.70 -15.75 -0.56
CA ASP A 148 -16.14 -15.75 -0.35
C ASP A 148 -16.93 -14.97 -1.42
N GLY A 149 -16.29 -14.53 -2.51
CA GLY A 149 -16.96 -13.77 -3.58
C GLY A 149 -17.17 -12.29 -3.26
N LYS A 150 -16.72 -11.82 -2.09
CA LYS A 150 -16.83 -10.40 -1.72
C LYS A 150 -15.72 -9.58 -2.38
N ALA A 151 -16.00 -8.28 -2.54
CA ALA A 151 -15.18 -7.33 -3.28
C ALA A 151 -13.73 -7.14 -2.76
N LYS A 152 -13.38 -7.66 -1.58
CA LYS A 152 -12.04 -7.49 -0.99
C LYS A 152 -11.62 -8.71 -0.18
N MET A 153 -10.41 -9.19 -0.48
CA MET A 153 -9.66 -10.04 0.43
C MET A 153 -9.15 -9.22 1.63
N SER A 154 -9.42 -9.66 2.86
CA SER A 154 -8.83 -9.06 4.06
C SER A 154 -8.64 -10.05 5.23
N LYS A 155 -7.57 -9.82 6.00
CA LYS A 155 -7.26 -10.61 7.21
C LYS A 155 -8.44 -10.62 8.19
N SER A 156 -9.10 -9.48 8.35
CA SER A 156 -10.23 -9.30 9.26
C SER A 156 -11.50 -10.05 8.83
N LEU A 157 -11.68 -10.30 7.53
CA LEU A 157 -12.81 -11.04 7.00
C LEU A 157 -12.56 -12.56 6.96
N GLY A 158 -11.33 -13.01 7.24
CA GLY A 158 -10.96 -14.42 7.22
C GLY A 158 -11.03 -15.07 5.82
N ASN A 159 -11.05 -14.26 4.76
CA ASN A 159 -11.25 -14.70 3.38
C ASN A 159 -9.96 -14.61 2.53
N CYS A 160 -8.79 -14.83 3.16
CA CYS A 160 -7.46 -14.72 2.56
C CYS A 160 -6.78 -16.08 2.33
N ILE A 161 -5.95 -16.15 1.29
CA ILE A 161 -4.81 -17.09 1.21
C ILE A 161 -3.55 -16.28 1.53
N TYR A 162 -2.76 -16.72 2.51
CA TYR A 162 -1.50 -16.11 2.89
C TYR A 162 -0.34 -16.69 2.09
N LEU A 163 0.67 -15.87 1.79
CA LEU A 163 1.91 -16.33 1.14
C LEU A 163 2.60 -17.44 1.95
N SER A 164 2.42 -17.41 3.27
CA SER A 164 2.99 -18.37 4.22
C SER A 164 2.07 -19.57 4.55
N ASP A 165 0.84 -19.63 4.04
CA ASP A 165 -0.05 -20.77 4.28
C ASP A 165 0.58 -22.06 3.73
N ASP A 166 0.56 -23.16 4.50
CA ASP A 166 1.02 -24.46 4.02
C ASP A 166 0.13 -25.05 2.90
N GLU A 167 0.64 -26.05 2.17
CA GLU A 167 -0.07 -26.69 1.04
C GLU A 167 -1.47 -27.21 1.44
N LYS A 168 -1.61 -27.79 2.64
CA LYS A 168 -2.89 -28.33 3.10
C LYS A 168 -3.89 -27.20 3.35
N THR A 169 -3.44 -26.11 3.95
CA THR A 169 -4.25 -24.91 4.21
C THR A 169 -4.67 -24.25 2.90
N VAL A 170 -3.77 -24.08 1.93
CA VAL A 170 -4.10 -23.54 0.60
C VAL A 170 -5.10 -24.43 -0.11
N LYS A 171 -4.88 -25.75 -0.12
CA LYS A 171 -5.82 -26.71 -0.68
C LYS A 171 -7.21 -26.57 -0.07
N GLN A 172 -7.32 -26.52 1.26
CA GLN A 172 -8.60 -26.36 1.93
C GLN A 172 -9.30 -25.06 1.49
N LYS A 173 -8.56 -23.94 1.46
CA LYS A 173 -9.07 -22.63 1.05
C LYS A 173 -9.53 -22.61 -0.40
N VAL A 174 -8.72 -23.09 -1.33
CA VAL A 174 -9.06 -23.19 -2.77
C VAL A 174 -10.29 -24.06 -2.98
N MET A 175 -10.39 -25.21 -2.30
CA MET A 175 -11.55 -26.08 -2.44
C MET A 175 -12.84 -25.43 -1.90
N SER A 176 -12.74 -24.55 -0.91
CA SER A 176 -13.86 -23.81 -0.34
C SER A 176 -14.25 -22.54 -1.10
N MET A 177 -13.51 -22.15 -2.14
CA MET A 177 -13.78 -20.90 -2.88
C MET A 177 -15.18 -20.86 -3.47
N TYR A 178 -15.79 -19.68 -3.40
CA TYR A 178 -17.06 -19.38 -4.05
C TYR A 178 -16.92 -19.44 -5.58
N THR A 179 -17.82 -20.19 -6.22
CA THR A 179 -17.88 -20.35 -7.69
C THR A 179 -19.16 -19.73 -8.23
N ASP A 180 -20.14 -20.54 -8.60
CA ASP A 180 -21.43 -20.11 -9.13
C ASP A 180 -22.55 -20.90 -8.42
N PRO A 181 -23.48 -20.25 -7.69
CA PRO A 181 -24.55 -20.92 -6.98
C PRO A 181 -25.58 -21.57 -7.91
N THR A 182 -25.60 -21.19 -9.20
CA THR A 182 -26.50 -21.74 -10.22
C THR A 182 -25.93 -22.95 -10.95
N HIS A 183 -24.62 -23.19 -10.84
CA HIS A 183 -23.94 -24.34 -11.45
C HIS A 183 -23.98 -25.55 -10.50
N ILE A 184 -25.10 -26.29 -10.54
CA ILE A 184 -25.38 -27.38 -9.59
C ILE A 184 -24.78 -28.71 -10.06
N ASN A 185 -24.92 -29.03 -11.35
CA ASN A 185 -24.40 -30.25 -11.95
C ASN A 185 -23.32 -29.94 -12.98
N ILE A 186 -22.43 -30.90 -13.22
CA ILE A 186 -21.33 -30.76 -14.19
C ILE A 186 -21.82 -30.39 -15.60
N ALA A 187 -23.00 -30.87 -15.99
CA ALA A 187 -23.57 -30.61 -17.31
C ALA A 187 -24.23 -29.23 -17.44
N ASP A 188 -24.50 -28.55 -16.32
CA ASP A 188 -25.17 -27.25 -16.34
C ASP A 188 -24.20 -26.17 -16.86
N PRO A 189 -24.67 -25.18 -17.62
CA PRO A 189 -23.89 -23.97 -17.94
C PRO A 189 -23.49 -23.20 -16.67
N GLY A 190 -22.24 -22.75 -16.57
CA GLY A 190 -21.76 -21.94 -15.45
C GLY A 190 -21.37 -20.51 -15.84
N HIS A 191 -21.42 -19.59 -14.88
CA HIS A 191 -20.99 -18.20 -15.05
C HIS A 191 -19.54 -18.00 -14.61
N VAL A 192 -18.74 -17.37 -15.48
CA VAL A 192 -17.35 -16.98 -15.19
C VAL A 192 -17.32 -15.66 -14.39
N GLU A 193 -18.23 -14.74 -14.67
CA GLU A 193 -18.37 -13.49 -13.93
C GLU A 193 -18.79 -13.77 -12.48
N GLY A 194 -18.03 -13.22 -11.52
CA GLY A 194 -18.25 -13.46 -10.10
C GLY A 194 -17.72 -14.81 -9.58
N ASN A 195 -17.14 -15.65 -10.43
CA ASN A 195 -16.53 -16.92 -10.02
C ASN A 195 -15.08 -16.71 -9.58
N MET A 196 -14.81 -16.90 -8.28
CA MET A 196 -13.50 -16.60 -7.70
C MET A 196 -12.38 -17.48 -8.25
N VAL A 197 -12.72 -18.70 -8.69
CA VAL A 197 -11.72 -19.62 -9.25
C VAL A 197 -11.16 -19.06 -10.55
N PHE A 198 -12.03 -18.61 -11.46
CA PHE A 198 -11.60 -17.99 -12.71
C PHE A 198 -10.93 -16.64 -12.48
N THR A 199 -11.41 -15.83 -11.53
CA THR A 199 -10.74 -14.56 -11.18
C THR A 199 -9.31 -14.79 -10.68
N TYR A 200 -9.06 -15.85 -9.91
CA TYR A 200 -7.71 -16.17 -9.43
C TYR A 200 -6.86 -16.79 -10.54
N LEU A 201 -7.44 -17.60 -11.43
CA LEU A 201 -6.74 -18.08 -12.62
C LEU A 201 -6.29 -16.90 -13.49
N ASP A 202 -7.16 -15.91 -13.74
CA ASP A 202 -6.80 -14.69 -14.48
C ASP A 202 -5.65 -13.90 -13.84
N ALA A 203 -5.54 -13.93 -12.51
CA ALA A 203 -4.51 -13.19 -11.78
C ALA A 203 -3.17 -13.93 -11.65
N PHE A 204 -3.19 -15.26 -11.59
CA PHE A 204 -2.03 -16.06 -11.18
C PHE A 204 -1.54 -17.07 -12.23
N LEU A 205 -2.36 -17.40 -13.22
CA LEU A 205 -1.88 -18.14 -14.38
C LEU A 205 -0.99 -17.19 -15.19
N ARG A 206 0.31 -17.50 -15.24
CA ARG A 206 1.31 -16.63 -15.89
C ARG A 206 1.72 -17.11 -17.27
N ASP A 207 1.57 -18.40 -17.51
CA ASP A 207 1.99 -19.05 -18.75
C ASP A 207 0.98 -20.13 -19.13
N ASP A 208 0.49 -20.07 -20.38
CA ASP A 208 -0.41 -21.08 -20.94
C ASP A 208 0.26 -22.46 -21.00
N SER A 209 1.60 -22.54 -20.96
CA SER A 209 2.33 -23.81 -20.85
C SER A 209 1.92 -24.63 -19.62
N GLN A 210 1.44 -23.98 -18.55
CA GLN A 210 0.94 -24.66 -17.34
C GLN A 210 -0.28 -25.55 -17.62
N PHE A 211 -1.02 -25.31 -18.71
CA PHE A 211 -2.08 -26.24 -19.13
C PHE A 211 -1.51 -27.59 -19.57
N ALA A 212 -0.38 -27.62 -20.28
CA ALA A 212 0.23 -28.88 -20.73
C ALA A 212 0.60 -29.78 -19.54
N ASP A 213 1.04 -29.18 -18.43
CA ASP A 213 1.49 -29.91 -17.24
C ASP A 213 0.35 -30.33 -16.31
N TYR A 214 -0.68 -29.49 -16.13
CA TYR A 214 -1.70 -29.71 -15.11
C TYR A 214 -3.13 -29.93 -15.63
N LEU A 215 -3.43 -29.51 -16.86
CA LEU A 215 -4.76 -29.62 -17.44
C LEU A 215 -4.72 -29.68 -18.98
N PRO A 216 -4.13 -30.74 -19.58
CA PRO A 216 -3.78 -30.81 -21.01
C PRO A 216 -4.98 -30.87 -21.96
N ASP A 217 -6.21 -30.93 -21.41
CA ASP A 217 -7.46 -30.90 -22.18
C ASP A 217 -7.73 -29.52 -22.80
N TYR A 218 -7.02 -28.47 -22.39
CA TYR A 218 -7.17 -27.09 -22.86
C TYR A 218 -5.79 -26.52 -23.24
N GLN A 219 -5.77 -25.59 -24.18
CA GLN A 219 -4.55 -24.88 -24.57
C GLN A 219 -4.36 -23.57 -23.79
N ASN A 220 -5.45 -22.96 -23.34
CA ASN A 220 -5.44 -21.68 -22.65
C ASN A 220 -6.70 -21.52 -21.78
N LEU A 221 -6.73 -20.42 -21.01
CA LEU A 221 -7.82 -20.13 -20.08
C LEU A 221 -9.14 -19.79 -20.76
N ASP A 222 -9.12 -19.22 -21.96
CA ASP A 222 -10.33 -18.86 -22.69
C ASP A 222 -11.10 -20.11 -23.14
N GLU A 223 -10.40 -21.14 -23.64
CA GLU A 223 -11.02 -22.44 -23.98
C GLU A 223 -11.68 -23.09 -22.74
N MET A 224 -11.02 -23.01 -21.58
CA MET A 224 -11.56 -23.53 -20.34
C MET A 224 -12.80 -22.76 -19.87
N LYS A 225 -12.78 -21.43 -19.99
CA LYS A 225 -13.94 -20.56 -19.68
C LYS A 225 -15.11 -20.86 -20.61
N GLU A 226 -14.87 -21.03 -21.91
CA GLU A 226 -15.91 -21.38 -22.87
C GLU A 226 -16.56 -22.73 -22.55
N HIS A 227 -15.78 -23.74 -22.16
CA HIS A 227 -16.32 -25.04 -21.76
C HIS A 227 -17.16 -24.90 -20.49
N TYR A 228 -16.69 -24.13 -19.50
CA TYR A 228 -17.48 -23.86 -18.29
C TYR A 228 -18.83 -23.20 -18.61
N GLN A 229 -18.85 -22.23 -19.53
CA GLN A 229 -20.07 -21.54 -19.95
C GLN A 229 -21.02 -22.40 -20.79
N LYS A 230 -20.50 -23.36 -21.57
CA LYS A 230 -21.32 -24.32 -22.33
C LYS A 230 -21.92 -25.41 -21.43
N GLY A 231 -21.31 -25.66 -20.28
CA GLY A 231 -21.58 -26.81 -19.43
C GLY A 231 -20.76 -28.03 -19.84
N GLY A 232 -20.54 -28.94 -18.88
CA GLY A 232 -19.68 -30.13 -19.03
C GLY A 232 -18.38 -30.08 -18.22
N LEU A 233 -18.06 -28.93 -17.60
CA LEU A 233 -16.87 -28.72 -16.78
C LEU A 233 -17.22 -28.45 -15.32
N GLY A 234 -16.96 -29.42 -14.44
CA GLY A 234 -17.24 -29.28 -13.01
C GLY A 234 -16.26 -28.37 -12.26
N ASP A 235 -16.77 -27.60 -11.30
CA ASP A 235 -16.00 -26.71 -10.40
C ASP A 235 -14.79 -27.39 -9.76
N MET A 236 -14.93 -28.67 -9.43
CA MET A 236 -13.87 -29.41 -8.78
C MET A 236 -12.61 -29.53 -9.65
N LYS A 237 -12.79 -29.63 -10.98
CA LYS A 237 -11.68 -29.68 -11.95
C LYS A 237 -11.01 -28.32 -12.03
N CYS A 238 -11.79 -27.24 -12.10
CA CYS A 238 -11.28 -25.86 -12.10
C CYS A 238 -10.49 -25.54 -10.83
N LYS A 239 -11.03 -25.88 -9.65
CA LYS A 239 -10.37 -25.68 -8.34
C LYS A 239 -9.08 -26.47 -8.21
N LYS A 240 -9.04 -27.72 -8.71
CA LYS A 240 -7.81 -28.53 -8.71
C LYS A 240 -6.73 -27.92 -9.61
N PHE A 241 -7.11 -27.37 -10.76
CA PHE A 241 -6.17 -26.68 -11.63
C PHE A 241 -5.64 -25.39 -10.98
N LEU A 242 -6.52 -24.55 -10.43
CA LEU A 242 -6.11 -23.36 -9.68
C LEU A 242 -5.17 -23.72 -8.52
N LEU A 243 -5.44 -24.79 -7.77
CA LEU A 243 -4.53 -25.23 -6.72
C LEU A 243 -3.13 -25.52 -7.24
N LYS A 244 -2.98 -26.14 -8.42
CA LYS A 244 -1.67 -26.40 -9.01
C LYS A 244 -0.93 -25.10 -9.37
N VAL A 245 -1.62 -24.16 -10.02
CA VAL A 245 -1.08 -22.83 -10.35
C VAL A 245 -0.63 -22.09 -9.09
N MET A 246 -1.46 -22.09 -8.04
CA MET A 246 -1.15 -21.45 -6.76
C MET A 246 0.04 -22.11 -6.06
N GLU A 247 0.12 -23.44 -6.04
CA GLU A 247 1.22 -24.15 -5.39
C GLU A 247 2.55 -23.95 -6.11
N GLU A 248 2.56 -23.89 -7.45
CA GLU A 248 3.77 -23.56 -8.22
C GLU A 248 4.30 -22.16 -7.88
N MET A 249 3.40 -21.20 -7.64
CA MET A 249 3.77 -19.84 -7.25
C MET A 249 4.18 -19.74 -5.77
N LEU A 250 3.47 -20.41 -4.86
CA LEU A 250 3.68 -20.30 -3.42
C LEU A 250 4.83 -21.15 -2.90
N GLN A 251 5.12 -22.31 -3.51
CA GLN A 251 6.20 -23.19 -3.06
C GLN A 251 7.57 -22.49 -2.98
N PRO A 252 8.05 -21.77 -4.03
CA PRO A 252 9.35 -21.10 -3.94
C PRO A 252 9.33 -19.98 -2.89
N ILE A 253 8.22 -19.28 -2.74
CA ILE A 253 8.04 -18.24 -1.71
C ILE A 253 8.16 -18.85 -0.31
N ARG A 254 7.50 -19.98 -0.03
CA ARG A 254 7.61 -20.66 1.26
C ARG A 254 9.03 -21.12 1.57
N VAL A 255 9.74 -21.63 0.56
CA VAL A 255 11.15 -22.04 0.69
C VAL A 255 12.04 -20.85 1.05
N GLU A 256 11.91 -19.74 0.32
CA GLU A 256 12.67 -18.52 0.62
C GLU A 256 12.28 -17.93 1.99
N ARG A 257 11.00 -17.93 2.35
CA ARG A 257 10.56 -17.50 3.68
C ARG A 257 11.22 -18.31 4.78
N ALA A 258 11.29 -19.64 4.63
CA ALA A 258 11.94 -20.50 5.61
C ALA A 258 13.44 -20.19 5.75
N LYS A 259 14.13 -19.91 4.64
CA LYS A 259 15.55 -19.47 4.64
C LYS A 259 15.73 -18.16 5.38
N TRP A 260 14.93 -17.14 5.09
CA TRP A 260 15.02 -15.84 5.77
C TRP A 260 14.62 -15.92 7.24
N SER A 261 13.60 -16.71 7.57
CA SER A 261 13.17 -16.92 8.95
C SER A 261 14.24 -17.61 9.80
N ALA A 262 15.03 -18.51 9.22
CA ALA A 262 16.18 -19.13 9.88
C ALA A 262 17.36 -18.16 10.08
N ASN A 263 17.45 -17.09 9.28
CA ASN A 263 18.52 -16.08 9.32
C ASN A 263 17.97 -14.71 9.72
N ILE A 264 17.24 -14.66 10.83
CA ILE A 264 16.52 -13.44 11.24
C ILE A 264 17.46 -12.25 11.52
N GLY A 265 18.71 -12.52 11.90
CA GLY A 265 19.74 -11.49 12.09
C GLY A 265 19.94 -10.66 10.82
N ASP A 266 20.11 -11.33 9.68
CA ASP A 266 20.31 -10.68 8.37
C ASP A 266 19.08 -9.84 7.98
N VAL A 267 17.86 -10.32 8.28
CA VAL A 267 16.61 -9.58 8.05
C VAL A 267 16.59 -8.27 8.85
N PHE A 268 17.07 -8.30 10.10
CA PHE A 268 17.20 -7.10 10.92
C PHE A 268 18.27 -6.15 10.38
N ASP A 269 19.40 -6.68 9.92
CA ASP A 269 20.49 -5.87 9.35
C ASP A 269 20.05 -5.18 8.06
N ILE A 270 19.28 -5.86 7.20
CA ILE A 270 18.65 -5.26 6.01
C ILE A 270 17.72 -4.11 6.42
N LEU A 271 16.83 -4.32 7.40
CA LEU A 271 15.92 -3.27 7.88
C LEU A 271 16.68 -2.09 8.48
N LYS A 272 17.75 -2.34 9.22
CA LYS A 272 18.58 -1.30 9.81
C LYS A 272 19.28 -0.48 8.74
N ALA A 273 19.90 -1.14 7.76
CA ALA A 273 20.59 -0.49 6.65
C ALA A 273 19.63 0.37 5.80
N GLY A 274 18.46 -0.17 5.42
CA GLY A 274 17.45 0.57 4.67
C GLY A 274 16.87 1.74 5.47
N THR A 275 16.70 1.59 6.78
CA THR A 275 16.27 2.68 7.67
C THR A 275 17.33 3.77 7.81
N ASP A 276 18.61 3.42 7.96
CA ASP A 276 19.71 4.40 8.04
C ASP A 276 19.85 5.20 6.75
N HIS A 277 19.74 4.52 5.60
CA HIS A 277 19.70 5.16 4.30
C HIS A 277 18.50 6.11 4.20
N ALA A 278 17.31 5.67 4.62
CA ALA A 278 16.12 6.50 4.61
C ALA A 278 16.24 7.73 5.51
N VAL A 279 16.82 7.61 6.70
CA VAL A 279 17.10 8.74 7.60
C VAL A 279 18.01 9.76 6.92
N LYS A 280 19.07 9.30 6.25
CA LYS A 280 19.99 10.20 5.51
C LYS A 280 19.26 10.97 4.41
N VAL A 281 18.48 10.28 3.57
CA VAL A 281 17.76 10.89 2.44
C VAL A 281 16.71 11.89 2.94
N THR A 282 15.87 11.49 3.88
CA THR A 282 14.76 12.33 4.36
C THR A 282 15.23 13.51 5.20
N ASN A 283 16.34 13.40 5.93
CA ASN A 283 16.94 14.53 6.64
C ASN A 283 17.49 15.60 5.67
N ALA A 284 17.99 15.20 4.49
CA ALA A 284 18.40 16.15 3.47
C ALA A 284 17.19 16.98 2.99
N THR A 285 16.09 16.31 2.64
CA THR A 285 14.84 16.98 2.26
C THR A 285 14.30 17.88 3.37
N LEU A 286 14.32 17.43 4.63
CA LEU A 286 13.92 18.25 5.77
C LEU A 286 14.79 19.51 5.91
N SER A 287 16.11 19.40 5.66
CA SER A 287 17.02 20.54 5.70
C SER A 287 16.65 21.58 4.64
N GLU A 288 16.41 21.14 3.40
CA GLU A 288 15.95 22.02 2.31
C GLU A 288 14.61 22.69 2.66
N CYS A 289 13.66 21.95 3.25
CA CYS A 289 12.40 22.53 3.71
C CYS A 289 12.61 23.58 4.80
N ARG A 290 13.49 23.33 5.78
CA ARG A 290 13.78 24.29 6.85
C ARG A 290 14.43 25.56 6.33
N GLU A 291 15.30 25.44 5.34
CA GLU A 291 15.90 26.59 4.65
C GLU A 291 14.85 27.41 3.89
N ALA A 292 13.96 26.75 3.13
CA ALA A 292 12.86 27.43 2.43
C ALA A 292 11.92 28.15 3.42
N MET A 293 11.64 27.52 4.56
CA MET A 293 10.81 28.08 5.63
C MET A 293 11.54 29.16 6.47
N LYS A 294 12.83 29.41 6.25
CA LYS A 294 13.68 30.31 7.05
C LYS A 294 13.72 29.97 8.54
N ILE A 295 13.73 28.67 8.85
CA ILE A 295 13.84 28.13 10.22
C ILE A 295 15.15 27.34 10.44
N ASN A 296 16.13 27.57 9.57
CA ASN A 296 17.49 27.03 9.63
C ASN A 296 18.44 27.99 10.40
N TYR A 297 18.00 28.40 11.60
CA TYR A 297 18.58 29.51 12.36
C TYR A 297 20.10 29.43 12.61
N PHE A 298 20.67 28.23 12.69
CA PHE A 298 22.07 28.06 13.07
C PHE A 298 22.99 27.71 11.90
N ASP A 299 22.46 27.67 10.68
CA ASP A 299 23.21 27.28 9.49
C ASP A 299 24.01 28.47 8.92
N ASP A 300 23.49 29.69 9.06
CA ASP A 300 24.19 30.94 8.69
C ASP A 300 24.06 32.02 9.77
N LYS A 301 24.95 31.93 10.77
CA LYS A 301 25.06 32.94 11.83
C LYS A 301 25.33 34.34 11.27
N ALA A 302 26.11 34.45 10.20
CA ALA A 302 26.51 35.75 9.67
C ALA A 302 25.31 36.48 9.06
N SER A 303 24.47 35.78 8.29
CA SER A 303 23.20 36.33 7.79
C SER A 303 22.29 36.76 8.94
N MET A 304 22.08 35.91 9.95
CA MET A 304 21.20 36.27 11.08
C MET A 304 21.67 37.49 11.86
N VAL A 305 22.99 37.63 12.07
CA VAL A 305 23.55 38.80 12.74
C VAL A 305 23.39 40.05 11.86
N ALA A 306 23.65 39.94 10.56
CA ALA A 306 23.48 41.06 9.63
C ALA A 306 22.02 41.53 9.53
N ASP A 307 21.06 40.61 9.48
CA ASP A 307 19.63 40.92 9.46
C ASP A 307 19.19 41.64 10.74
N TRP A 308 19.69 41.19 11.90
CA TRP A 308 19.44 41.87 13.18
C TRP A 308 20.02 43.29 13.21
N GLU A 309 21.30 43.44 12.82
CA GLU A 309 21.96 44.75 12.77
C GLU A 309 21.28 45.72 11.78
N ALA A 310 20.72 45.20 10.68
CA ALA A 310 19.93 45.99 9.74
C ALA A 310 18.60 46.45 10.35
N TRP A 311 17.86 45.53 10.96
CA TRP A 311 16.59 45.83 11.64
C TRP A 311 16.75 46.82 12.78
N GLU A 312 17.82 46.71 13.58
CA GLU A 312 18.14 47.62 14.67
C GLU A 312 18.42 49.04 14.16
N LYS A 313 19.15 49.17 13.04
CA LYS A 313 19.41 50.47 12.39
C LYS A 313 18.14 51.12 11.84
N GLU A 314 17.25 50.34 11.22
CA GLU A 314 15.97 50.84 10.70
C GLU A 314 15.05 51.29 11.85
N SER A 315 14.91 50.47 12.88
CA SER A 315 14.04 50.73 14.04
C SER A 315 14.49 51.94 14.89
N HIS A 316 15.78 52.26 14.91
CA HIS A 316 16.33 53.45 15.57
C HIS A 316 16.43 54.69 14.67
N SER A 317 16.10 54.58 13.38
CA SER A 317 16.04 55.72 12.46
C SER A 317 14.66 56.39 12.40
N GLU A 318 13.62 55.71 12.89
CA GLU A 318 12.23 56.22 12.96
C GLU A 318 11.85 56.83 14.32
N ALA A 319 12.79 56.91 15.28
CA ALA A 319 12.61 57.51 16.61
C ALA A 319 13.39 58.82 16.76
#